data_AF-A0A6G1R240-F1
#
_entry.id   AF-A0A6G1R240-F1
#
_cell.length_a   1.000
_cell.length_b   1.000
_cell.length_c   1.000
_cell.angle_alpha   90.00
_cell.angle_beta   90.00
_cell.angle_gamma   90.00
#
_symmetry.space_group_name_H-M   'P 1'
#
loop_
_entity.id
_entity.type
_entity.pdbx_description
1 polymer ?
#
loop_
_entity_poly.entity_id
_entity_poly.type
_entity_poly.pdbx_seq_one_letter_code
_entity_poly.pdbx_strand_id
1 'polypeptide(L)'
;MSKYSAGCIYYYPSFHCSHNPAQAEKLQKDLKRYLTRKIGFEAVMRIRCTKGLSIHTFHGNFFVRSTDLLSLANVNPDAGFAVQMSIEESLTDTSLVCFQTALLYTSSKGKLIQITWPLGGLFLF
;
A
#
# COMPACT_ATOMS: atom_id res chain seq x y z
N MET A 1 12.50 8.81 -8.35
CA MET A 1 12.88 8.73 -6.93
C MET A 1 11.76 8.22 -6.00
N SER A 2 10.47 8.44 -6.27
CA SER A 2 9.37 8.03 -5.34
C SER A 2 8.97 6.56 -5.36
N LYS A 3 9.20 5.83 -6.47
CA LYS A 3 8.77 4.42 -6.63
C LYS A 3 9.37 3.50 -5.55
N TYR A 4 10.62 3.74 -5.15
CA TYR A 4 11.32 2.89 -4.18
C TYR A 4 11.25 3.41 -2.74
N SER A 5 10.72 4.61 -2.52
CA SER A 5 10.60 5.24 -1.19
C SER A 5 9.16 5.34 -0.68
N ALA A 6 8.21 4.65 -1.33
CA ALA A 6 6.78 4.73 -1.03
C ALA A 6 6.22 6.17 -1.08
N GLY A 7 6.77 7.00 -1.98
CA GLY A 7 6.32 8.37 -2.19
C GLY A 7 5.15 8.48 -3.18
N CYS A 8 4.48 9.64 -3.18
CA CYS A 8 3.49 10.02 -4.20
C CYS A 8 4.11 11.03 -5.18
N ILE A 9 3.82 10.92 -6.48
CA ILE A 9 4.16 11.95 -7.48
C ILE A 9 2.88 12.71 -7.81
N TYR A 10 2.88 14.01 -7.59
CA TYR A 10 1.83 14.91 -8.05
C TYR A 10 2.39 15.76 -9.18
N TYR A 11 1.65 15.86 -10.29
CA TYR A 11 2.03 16.63 -11.47
C TYR A 11 0.99 17.71 -11.76
N TYR A 12 1.45 18.96 -11.82
CA TYR A 12 0.62 20.14 -12.07
C TYR A 12 1.16 20.88 -13.30
N PRO A 13 0.65 20.59 -14.51
CA PRO A 13 1.11 21.27 -15.72
C PRO A 13 0.69 22.74 -15.70
N SER A 14 1.58 23.64 -16.16
CA SER A 14 1.33 25.08 -16.28
C SER A 14 0.85 25.74 -14.98
N PHE A 15 1.53 25.45 -13.87
CA PHE A 15 1.27 26.07 -12.57
C PHE A 15 1.58 27.58 -12.63
N HIS A 16 0.57 28.42 -12.37
CA HIS A 16 0.75 29.85 -12.25
C HIS A 16 -0.28 30.48 -11.31
N CYS A 17 0.18 31.20 -10.29
CA CYS A 17 -0.69 31.72 -9.22
C CYS A 17 -1.73 32.74 -9.72
N SER A 18 -1.40 33.53 -10.75
CA SER A 18 -2.27 34.58 -11.30
C SER A 18 -3.02 34.13 -12.56
N HIS A 19 -2.37 33.37 -13.44
CA HIS A 19 -2.93 32.98 -14.75
C HIS A 19 -3.69 31.65 -14.69
N ASN A 20 -3.46 30.82 -13.67
CA ASN A 20 -4.13 29.53 -13.53
C ASN A 20 -4.45 29.22 -12.06
N PRO A 21 -5.34 30.00 -11.42
CA PRO A 21 -5.68 29.85 -10.01
C PRO A 21 -6.26 28.46 -9.68
N ALA A 22 -6.88 27.78 -10.65
CA ALA A 22 -7.41 26.43 -10.47
C ALA A 22 -6.33 25.40 -10.13
N GLN A 23 -5.13 25.50 -10.72
CA GLN A 23 -4.01 24.62 -10.37
C GLN A 23 -3.41 24.97 -9.00
N ALA A 24 -3.39 26.27 -8.65
CA ALA A 24 -2.93 26.72 -7.34
C ALA A 24 -3.85 26.23 -6.21
N GLU A 25 -5.17 26.30 -6.41
CA GLU A 25 -6.15 25.80 -5.46
C GLU A 25 -6.08 24.26 -5.34
N LYS A 26 -5.89 23.56 -6.46
CA LYS A 26 -5.69 22.10 -6.46
C LYS A 26 -4.43 21.70 -5.68
N LEU A 27 -3.30 22.37 -5.92
CA LEU A 27 -2.07 22.16 -5.16
C LEU A 27 -2.30 22.41 -3.66
N GLN A 28 -2.97 23.51 -3.30
CA GLN A 28 -3.23 23.84 -1.90
C GLN A 28 -4.09 22.76 -1.22
N LYS A 29 -5.13 22.27 -1.91
CA LYS A 29 -6.01 21.20 -1.41
C LYS A 29 -5.27 19.88 -1.26
N ASP A 30 -4.48 19.50 -2.26
CA ASP A 30 -3.69 18.28 -2.26
C ASP A 30 -2.60 18.32 -1.17
N LEU A 31 -1.93 19.45 -1.00
CA LEU A 31 -0.92 19.66 0.05
C LEU A 31 -1.55 19.65 1.44
N LYS A 32 -2.71 20.31 1.63
CA LYS A 32 -3.46 20.26 2.88
C LYS A 32 -3.87 18.84 3.22
N ARG A 33 -4.33 18.04 2.25
CA ARG A 33 -4.64 16.61 2.46
C ARG A 33 -3.38 15.80 2.75
N TYR A 34 -2.28 16.07 2.05
CA TYR A 34 -1.01 15.37 2.24
C TYR A 34 -0.44 15.56 3.66
N LEU A 35 -0.59 16.77 4.22
CA LEU A 35 -0.14 17.11 5.57
C LEU A 35 -1.11 16.66 6.68
N THR A 36 -2.43 16.66 6.41
CA THR A 36 -3.44 16.31 7.43
C THR A 36 -3.80 14.82 7.48
N ARG A 37 -3.51 14.06 6.42
CA ARG A 37 -3.79 12.62 6.40
C ARG A 37 -2.93 11.88 7.43
N LYS A 38 -3.44 10.74 7.88
CA LYS A 38 -2.67 9.84 8.75
C LYS A 38 -1.51 9.25 7.94
N ILE A 39 -0.29 9.43 8.43
CA ILE A 39 0.91 8.82 7.86
C ILE A 39 1.41 7.80 8.89
N GLY A 40 1.70 6.59 8.41
CA GLY A 40 2.41 5.56 9.18
C GLY A 40 3.87 5.56 8.77
N PHE A 41 4.77 5.52 9.75
CA PHE A 41 6.20 5.43 9.52
C PHE A 41 6.66 3.98 9.70
N GLU A 42 7.71 3.60 8.96
CA GLU A 42 8.40 2.31 9.09
C GLU A 42 7.42 1.12 9.09
N ALA A 43 6.53 1.11 8.10
CA ALA A 43 5.54 0.07 7.98
C ALA A 43 6.13 -1.20 7.38
N VAL A 44 5.65 -2.34 7.84
CA VAL A 44 5.97 -3.67 7.34
C VAL A 44 4.66 -4.38 7.04
N MET A 45 4.48 -4.79 5.79
CA MET A 45 3.31 -5.58 5.39
C MET A 45 3.73 -7.01 5.09
N ARG A 46 3.02 -7.97 5.68
CA ARG A 46 3.21 -9.39 5.42
C ARG A 46 1.92 -10.00 4.90
N ILE A 47 2.02 -10.75 3.81
CA ILE A 47 0.88 -11.47 3.22
C ILE A 47 1.13 -12.96 3.39
N ARG A 48 0.15 -13.67 3.94
CA ARG A 48 0.12 -15.13 4.04
C ARG A 48 -1.05 -15.67 3.25
N CYS A 49 -0.83 -16.77 2.58
CA CYS A 49 -1.82 -17.50 1.80
C CYS A 49 -1.83 -18.97 2.23
N THR A 50 -2.93 -19.67 1.92
CA THR A 50 -3.02 -21.12 2.11
C THR A 50 -1.85 -21.84 1.42
N LYS A 51 -1.42 -22.96 2.00
CA LYS A 51 -0.37 -23.83 1.41
C LYS A 51 -0.74 -24.20 -0.03
N GLY A 52 0.24 -24.14 -0.93
CA GLY A 52 0.06 -24.35 -2.38
C GLY A 52 -0.09 -23.06 -3.19
N LEU A 53 -0.30 -21.91 -2.53
CA LEU A 53 -0.22 -20.59 -3.15
C LEU A 53 1.09 -19.90 -2.78
N SER A 54 1.76 -19.35 -3.79
CA SER A 54 2.96 -18.55 -3.62
C SER A 54 2.76 -17.15 -4.20
N ILE A 55 3.48 -16.17 -3.65
CA ILE A 55 3.47 -14.80 -4.15
C ILE A 55 4.58 -14.66 -5.19
N HIS A 56 4.22 -14.31 -6.42
CA HIS A 56 5.16 -14.20 -7.54
C HIS A 56 5.70 -12.79 -7.71
N THR A 57 4.82 -11.78 -7.83
CA THR A 57 5.21 -10.40 -8.11
C THR A 57 4.40 -9.43 -7.26
N PHE A 58 5.06 -8.41 -6.71
CA PHE A 58 4.36 -7.29 -6.10
C PHE A 58 4.38 -6.08 -7.03
N HIS A 59 3.25 -5.37 -7.11
CA HIS A 59 3.09 -4.14 -7.88
C HIS A 59 2.69 -2.97 -6.97
N GLY A 60 3.48 -1.90 -6.99
CA GLY A 60 3.21 -0.67 -6.25
C GLY A 60 4.49 0.07 -5.85
N ASN A 61 4.33 1.14 -5.06
CA ASN A 61 5.45 1.94 -4.56
C ASN A 61 5.88 1.43 -3.19
N PHE A 62 6.75 0.44 -3.15
CA PHE A 62 7.29 -0.13 -1.91
C PHE A 62 8.67 -0.72 -2.13
N PHE A 63 9.35 -0.99 -1.02
CA PHE A 63 10.60 -1.70 -1.01
C PHE A 63 10.36 -3.17 -0.65
N VAL A 64 10.47 -4.07 -1.63
CA VAL A 64 10.36 -5.52 -1.40
C VAL A 64 11.61 -5.97 -0.65
N ARG A 65 11.41 -6.58 0.53
CA ARG A 65 12.51 -7.14 1.32
C ARG A 65 12.60 -8.67 1.19
N SER A 66 11.47 -9.33 0.99
CA SER A 66 11.33 -10.77 0.77
C SER A 66 10.09 -11.07 -0.08
N THR A 67 9.90 -12.33 -0.47
CA THR A 67 8.74 -12.81 -1.27
C THR A 67 7.39 -12.70 -0.54
N ASP A 68 7.39 -12.60 0.80
CA ASP A 68 6.18 -12.46 1.63
C ASP A 68 6.17 -11.20 2.49
N LEU A 69 7.27 -10.43 2.51
CA LEU A 69 7.49 -9.29 3.41
C LEU A 69 7.88 -8.03 2.65
N LEU A 70 7.04 -7.03 2.78
CA LEU A 70 7.18 -5.71 2.16
C LEU A 70 7.55 -4.70 3.23
N SER A 71 8.54 -3.87 2.93
CA SER A 71 8.93 -2.74 3.76
C SER A 71 8.48 -1.44 3.09
N LEU A 72 7.79 -0.62 3.87
CA LEU A 72 7.15 0.62 3.46
C LEU A 72 7.68 1.73 4.37
N ALA A 73 8.60 2.56 3.86
CA ALA A 73 9.13 3.67 4.65
C ALA A 73 8.03 4.62 5.14
N ASN A 74 7.08 4.92 4.25
CA ASN A 74 5.88 5.69 4.54
C ASN A 74 4.64 4.93 4.04
N VAL A 75 3.67 4.70 4.93
CA VAL A 75 2.33 4.22 4.57
C VAL A 75 1.37 5.40 4.53
N ASN A 76 0.71 5.54 3.39
CA ASN A 76 -0.41 6.45 3.20
C ASN A 76 -1.70 5.64 2.94
N PRO A 77 -2.85 6.11 3.44
CA PRO A 77 -4.14 5.44 3.21
C PRO A 77 -4.56 5.47 1.73
N ASP A 78 -3.97 6.35 0.92
CA ASP A 78 -4.24 6.46 -0.51
C ASP A 78 -3.35 5.52 -1.36
N ALA A 79 -2.40 4.79 -0.77
CA ALA A 79 -1.59 3.82 -1.53
C ALA A 79 -2.34 2.51 -1.71
N GLY A 80 -2.51 2.12 -2.97
CA GLY A 80 -2.93 0.77 -3.35
C GLY A 80 -1.71 -0.12 -3.61
N PHE A 81 -1.83 -1.39 -3.22
CA PHE A 81 -0.85 -2.43 -3.50
C PHE A 81 -1.55 -3.56 -4.25
N ALA A 82 -0.90 -4.10 -5.28
CA ALA A 82 -1.38 -5.27 -5.99
C ALA A 82 -0.34 -6.39 -5.92
N VAL A 83 -0.81 -7.62 -5.82
CA VAL A 83 0.03 -8.81 -5.66
C VAL A 83 -0.40 -9.86 -6.66
N GLN A 84 0.56 -10.33 -7.45
CA GLN A 84 0.40 -11.45 -8.35
C GLN A 84 0.77 -12.73 -7.60
N MET A 85 -0.15 -13.70 -7.58
CA MET A 85 0.01 -14.98 -6.92
C MET A 85 0.01 -16.11 -7.95
N SER A 86 0.76 -17.16 -7.67
CA SER A 86 0.85 -18.39 -8.45
C SER A 86 0.41 -19.59 -7.62
N ILE A 87 -0.19 -20.58 -8.29
CA ILE A 87 -0.55 -21.86 -7.67
C ILE A 87 0.58 -22.84 -7.98
N GLU A 88 1.34 -23.20 -6.95
CA GLU A 88 2.46 -24.15 -7.06
C GLU A 88 2.01 -25.59 -6.81
N GLU A 89 1.06 -25.80 -5.90
CA GLU A 89 0.51 -27.12 -5.59
C GLU A 89 -1.00 -27.14 -5.81
N SER A 90 -1.50 -28.27 -6.32
CA SER A 90 -2.94 -28.51 -6.49
C SER A 90 -3.66 -28.42 -5.14
N LEU A 91 -4.65 -27.53 -5.05
CA LEU A 91 -5.43 -27.26 -3.83
C LEU A 91 -6.48 -28.37 -3.53
N THR A 92 -6.15 -29.63 -3.78
CA THR A 92 -7.09 -30.75 -3.65
C THR A 92 -7.45 -31.08 -2.21
N ASP A 93 -6.61 -30.70 -1.25
CA ASP A 93 -6.78 -31.02 0.17
C ASP A 93 -7.69 -30.03 0.91
N THR A 94 -8.03 -28.87 0.32
CA THR A 94 -8.80 -27.83 1.00
C THR A 94 -9.85 -27.21 0.07
N SER A 95 -11.12 -27.22 0.50
CA SER A 95 -12.23 -26.62 -0.27
C SER A 95 -12.27 -25.08 -0.20
N LEU A 96 -11.44 -24.48 0.65
CA LEU A 96 -11.39 -23.04 0.89
C LEU A 96 -9.94 -22.55 0.88
N VAL A 97 -9.74 -21.40 0.25
CA VAL A 97 -8.48 -20.66 0.26
C VAL A 97 -8.64 -19.44 1.15
N CYS A 98 -7.66 -19.20 2.01
CA CYS A 98 -7.60 -18.05 2.89
C CYS A 98 -6.39 -17.19 2.54
N PHE A 99 -6.62 -15.89 2.54
CA PHE A 99 -5.56 -14.89 2.44
C PHE A 99 -5.58 -14.06 3.72
N GLN A 100 -4.40 -13.77 4.26
CA GLN A 100 -4.25 -12.98 5.46
C GLN A 100 -3.17 -11.92 5.23
N THR A 101 -3.56 -10.66 5.36
CA THR A 101 -2.62 -9.54 5.28
C THR A 101 -2.46 -8.93 6.65
N ALA A 102 -1.22 -8.86 7.13
CA ALA A 102 -0.85 -8.19 8.37
C ALA A 102 -0.03 -6.94 8.03
N LEU A 103 -0.52 -5.77 8.42
CA LEU A 103 0.19 -4.50 8.30
C LEU A 103 0.61 -4.04 9.70
N LEU A 104 1.92 -3.92 9.90
CA LEU A 104 2.51 -3.31 11.07
C LEU A 104 3.00 -1.92 10.69
N TYR A 105 2.64 -0.88 11.44
CA TYR A 105 3.16 0.47 11.20
C TYR A 105 3.28 1.27 12.49
N THR A 106 4.19 2.24 12.50
CA THR A 106 4.34 3.18 13.61
C THR A 106 3.45 4.38 13.37
N SER A 107 2.49 4.60 14.27
CA SER A 107 1.65 5.80 14.26
C SER A 107 2.48 7.04 14.58
N SER A 108 2.06 8.21 14.11
CA SER A 108 2.65 9.51 14.46
C SER A 108 2.67 9.82 15.97
N LYS A 109 1.88 9.08 16.77
CA LYS A 109 1.90 9.14 18.24
C LYS A 109 2.94 8.20 18.89
N GLY A 110 3.84 7.60 18.10
CA GLY A 110 4.88 6.68 18.57
C GLY A 110 4.37 5.29 18.97
N LYS A 111 3.12 4.95 18.65
CA LYS A 111 2.55 3.62 18.93
C LYS A 111 2.69 2.71 17.73
N LEU A 112 3.20 1.52 17.97
CA LEU A 112 3.20 0.43 17.00
C LEU A 112 1.78 -0.13 16.87
N ILE A 113 1.22 -0.10 15.67
CA ILE A 113 -0.13 -0.59 15.38
C ILE A 113 -0.03 -1.75 14.40
N GLN A 114 -0.64 -2.88 14.74
CA GLN A 114 -0.78 -4.03 13.86
C GLN A 114 -2.24 -4.17 13.45
N ILE A 115 -2.49 -4.26 12.15
CA ILE A 115 -3.82 -4.51 11.57
C ILE A 115 -3.75 -5.80 10.77
N THR A 116 -4.66 -6.74 11.05
CA THR A 116 -4.77 -8.01 10.33
C THR A 116 -6.10 -8.10 9.61
N TRP A 117 -6.06 -8.30 8.30
CA TRP A 117 -7.24 -8.48 7.46
C TRP A 117 -7.37 -9.94 7.04
N PRO A 118 -8.45 -10.63 7.42
CA PRO A 118 -8.83 -11.88 6.77
C PRO A 118 -9.47 -11.53 5.42
N LEU A 119 -8.75 -11.79 4.33
CA LEU A 119 -9.20 -11.55 2.95
C LEU A 119 -10.17 -12.66 2.48
N GLY A 120 -11.02 -13.16 3.38
CA GLY A 120 -11.92 -14.30 3.17
C GLY A 120 -13.30 -13.96 2.61
N GLY A 121 -13.57 -12.70 2.28
CA GLY A 121 -14.85 -12.29 1.70
C GLY A 121 -14.77 -10.89 1.09
N LEU A 122 -15.03 -10.81 -0.21
CA LEU A 122 -15.14 -9.59 -1.02
C LEU A 122 -13.88 -8.70 -1.09
N PHE A 123 -13.08 -8.93 -2.13
CA PHE A 123 -12.45 -7.82 -2.87
C PHE A 123 -13.22 -7.67 -4.18
N LEU A 124 -14.25 -6.81 -4.18
CA LEU A 124 -14.79 -6.23 -5.40
C LEU A 124 -13.82 -5.12 -5.82
N PHE A 125 -13.35 -5.20 -7.07
CA PHE A 125 -12.58 -4.18 -7.76
C PHE A 125 -13.28 -2.80 -7.73
#